data_AF-A0A353Y7Z4-F1
#
_entry.id   AF-A0A353Y7Z4-F1
#
_cell.length_a   1.000
_cell.length_b   1.000
_cell.length_c   1.000
_cell.angle_alpha   90.00
_cell.angle_beta   90.00
_cell.angle_gamma   90.00
#
_symmetry.space_group_name_H-M   'P 1'
#
loop_
_entity.id
_entity.type
_entity.pdbx_description
1 polymer ?
#
loop_
_entity_poly.entity_id
_entity_poly.type
_entity_poly.pdbx_seq_one_letter_code
_entity_poly.pdbx_strand_id
1 'polypeptide(L)'
;MKIFARVLLILLVLAVLLAAGWTWFSLSWSYAEGERAGYVQKLSKKGWLCKTWEGEIAMVTMPGAIPEKFEFTVRDELVVQQINALAGKRVVLHYQQHKFIPTTCFGETEYFVSGIREVREAPQPAGPLAPPVPQQGQLSEPR
;
A
#
# COMPACT_ATOMS: atom_id res chain seq x y z
N MET A 1 35.86 -15.49 33.21
CA MET A 1 35.35 -15.85 31.87
C MET A 1 33.94 -16.42 31.86
N LYS A 2 33.60 -17.49 32.61
CA LYS A 2 32.26 -18.13 32.55
C LYS A 2 31.08 -17.20 32.92
N ILE A 3 31.24 -16.34 33.91
CA ILE A 3 30.21 -15.37 34.33
C ILE A 3 30.00 -14.31 33.25
N PHE A 4 31.09 -13.78 32.68
CA PHE A 4 31.03 -12.80 31.58
C PHE A 4 30.30 -13.37 30.35
N ALA A 5 30.59 -14.63 29.98
CA ALA A 5 29.90 -15.31 28.90
C ALA A 5 28.41 -15.52 29.18
N ARG A 6 28.03 -15.85 30.43
CA ARG A 6 26.62 -15.98 30.84
C ARG A 6 25.89 -14.64 30.79
N VAL A 7 26.51 -13.56 31.27
CA VAL A 7 25.93 -12.21 31.22
C VAL A 7 25.75 -11.75 29.77
N LEU A 8 26.75 -11.96 28.91
CA LEU A 8 26.66 -11.65 27.48
C LEU A 8 25.51 -12.43 26.81
N LEU A 9 25.37 -13.71 27.12
CA LEU A 9 24.30 -14.54 26.57
C LEU A 9 22.91 -14.09 27.04
N ILE A 10 22.75 -13.72 28.31
CA ILE A 10 21.49 -13.17 28.84
C ILE A 10 21.13 -11.86 28.14
N LEU A 11 22.10 -10.96 27.96
CA LEU A 11 21.88 -9.69 27.26
C LEU A 11 21.49 -9.91 25.79
N LEU A 12 22.13 -10.86 25.11
CA LEU A 12 21.80 -11.20 23.72
C LEU A 12 20.39 -11.77 23.61
N VAL A 13 20.00 -12.69 24.50
CA VAL A 13 18.63 -13.25 24.54
C VAL A 13 17.61 -12.15 24.81
N LEU A 14 17.89 -11.26 25.77
CA LEU A 14 17.01 -10.12 26.07
C LEU A 14 16.85 -9.19 24.87
N ALA A 15 17.94 -8.88 24.16
CA ALA A 15 17.90 -8.06 22.96
C ALA A 15 17.06 -8.70 21.85
N VAL A 16 17.19 -10.01 21.62
CA VAL A 16 16.38 -10.74 20.63
C VAL A 16 14.90 -10.73 21.03
N LEU A 17 14.57 -10.94 22.30
CA LEU A 17 13.19 -10.89 22.79
C LEU A 17 12.57 -9.51 22.63
N LEU A 18 13.32 -8.44 22.92
CA LEU A 18 12.87 -7.07 22.71
C LEU A 18 12.65 -6.77 21.23
N ALA A 19 13.56 -7.19 20.36
CA ALA A 19 13.40 -7.01 18.91
C ALA A 19 12.18 -7.78 18.36
N ALA A 20 11.96 -9.01 18.82
CA ALA A 20 10.79 -9.81 18.44
C ALA A 20 9.49 -9.17 18.94
N GLY A 21 9.45 -8.72 20.20
CA GLY A 21 8.30 -8.03 20.77
C GLY A 21 7.98 -6.72 20.05
N TRP A 22 9.00 -5.92 19.74
CA TRP A 22 8.85 -4.70 18.95
C TRP A 22 8.29 -4.98 17.55
N THR A 23 8.85 -5.97 16.86
CA THR A 23 8.40 -6.36 15.52
C THR A 23 6.94 -6.79 15.54
N TRP A 24 6.57 -7.64 16.51
CA TRP A 24 5.18 -8.06 16.70
C TRP A 24 4.24 -6.88 16.93
N PHE A 25 4.62 -5.94 17.80
CA PHE A 25 3.83 -4.74 18.08
C PHE A 25 3.68 -3.85 16.83
N SER A 26 4.79 -3.55 16.14
CA SER A 26 4.77 -2.71 14.93
C SER A 26 3.90 -3.28 13.80
N LEU A 27 3.83 -4.61 13.67
CA LEU A 27 3.05 -5.28 12.62
C LEU A 27 1.60 -5.57 13.01
N SER A 28 1.24 -5.46 14.29
CA SER A 28 -0.13 -5.68 14.76
C SER A 28 -0.87 -4.37 15.01
N TRP A 29 -0.14 -3.27 15.26
CA TRP A 29 -0.73 -1.98 15.53
C TRP A 29 -0.91 -1.14 14.26
N SER A 30 -2.17 -0.97 13.85
CA SER A 30 -2.54 -0.05 12.77
C SER A 30 -2.56 1.39 13.29
N TYR A 31 -1.71 2.25 12.73
CA TYR A 31 -1.71 3.68 13.03
C TYR A 31 -2.87 4.41 12.33
N ALA A 32 -3.15 4.04 11.09
CA ALA A 32 -4.22 4.62 10.29
C ALA A 32 -4.79 3.58 9.34
N GLU A 33 -6.08 3.68 9.04
CA GLU A 33 -6.77 2.81 8.10
C GLU A 33 -7.47 3.66 7.06
N GLY A 34 -7.56 3.18 5.83
CA GLY A 34 -8.17 3.95 4.76
C GLY A 34 -8.39 3.17 3.48
N GLU A 35 -8.92 3.89 2.49
CA GLU A 35 -9.22 3.38 1.17
C GLU A 35 -8.56 4.22 0.09
N ARG A 36 -8.08 3.56 -0.97
CA ARG A 36 -7.59 4.24 -2.18
C ARG A 36 -8.16 3.58 -3.43
N ALA A 37 -8.70 4.40 -4.32
CA ALA A 37 -9.31 3.95 -5.57
C ALA A 37 -8.36 4.18 -6.74
N GLY A 38 -8.30 3.22 -7.66
CA GLY A 38 -7.44 3.34 -8.83
C GLY A 38 -7.35 2.05 -9.64
N TYR A 39 -6.27 1.93 -10.42
CA TYR A 39 -5.97 0.78 -11.25
C TYR A 39 -4.65 0.16 -10.82
N VAL A 40 -4.65 -1.16 -10.55
CA VAL A 40 -3.43 -1.87 -10.19
C VAL A 40 -2.51 -1.89 -11.40
N GLN A 41 -1.35 -1.24 -11.28
CA GLN A 41 -0.36 -1.16 -12.35
C GLN A 41 0.68 -2.26 -12.24
N LYS A 42 1.07 -2.60 -11.01
CA LYS A 42 2.14 -3.55 -10.75
C LYS A 42 1.85 -4.31 -9.47
N LEU A 43 2.18 -5.59 -9.47
CA LEU A 43 2.32 -6.41 -8.28
C LEU A 43 3.51 -7.34 -8.52
N SER A 44 4.50 -7.33 -7.64
CA SER A 44 5.69 -8.16 -7.80
C SER A 44 6.16 -8.71 -6.47
N LYS A 45 6.56 -9.98 -6.47
CA LYS A 45 7.20 -10.62 -5.33
C LYS A 45 8.70 -10.32 -5.37
N LYS A 46 9.14 -9.30 -4.63
CA LYS A 46 10.54 -8.84 -4.60
C LYS A 46 11.17 -9.01 -3.23
N GLY A 47 12.50 -9.02 -3.19
CA GLY A 47 13.30 -9.21 -1.98
C GLY A 47 14.43 -10.23 -2.15
N TRP A 48 15.57 -9.96 -1.53
CA TRP A 48 16.76 -10.83 -1.58
C TRP A 48 16.69 -11.94 -0.55
N LEU A 49 16.50 -11.59 0.73
CA LEU A 49 16.51 -12.52 1.85
C LEU A 49 15.10 -12.95 2.26
N CYS A 50 14.18 -11.99 2.36
CA CYS A 50 12.76 -12.20 2.56
C CYS A 50 12.02 -11.63 1.36
N LYS A 51 11.16 -12.43 0.74
CA LYS A 51 10.35 -11.98 -0.40
C LYS A 51 8.99 -11.49 0.08
N THR A 52 8.65 -10.25 -0.25
CA THR A 52 7.35 -9.62 0.03
C THR A 52 6.64 -9.31 -1.28
N TRP A 53 5.31 -9.22 -1.22
CA TRP A 53 4.50 -8.80 -2.37
C TRP A 53 4.32 -7.30 -2.31
N GLU A 54 4.81 -6.62 -3.32
CA GLU A 54 4.86 -5.17 -3.38
C GLU A 54 4.13 -4.72 -4.64
N GLY A 55 3.13 -3.86 -4.44
CA GLY A 55 2.23 -3.40 -5.48
C GLY A 55 2.25 -1.88 -5.65
N GLU A 56 1.77 -1.45 -6.82
CA GLU A 56 1.58 -0.04 -7.16
C GLU A 56 0.18 0.12 -7.78
N ILE A 57 -0.60 1.07 -7.27
CA ILE A 57 -1.87 1.50 -7.87
C ILE A 57 -1.72 2.90 -8.46
N ALA A 58 -2.22 3.10 -9.69
CA ALA A 58 -2.42 4.42 -10.29
C ALA A 58 -3.74 5.00 -9.77
N MET A 59 -3.65 6.10 -9.03
CA MET A 59 -4.80 6.91 -8.64
C MET A 59 -4.99 8.01 -9.69
N VAL A 60 -6.10 7.93 -10.43
CA VAL A 60 -6.46 8.95 -11.43
C VAL A 60 -7.45 9.91 -10.77
N THR A 61 -7.01 11.14 -10.53
CA THR A 61 -7.86 12.20 -9.96
C THR A 61 -8.59 12.99 -11.05
N MET A 62 -7.98 13.14 -12.23
CA MET A 62 -8.55 13.85 -13.38
C MET A 62 -8.12 13.22 -14.71
N PRO A 63 -9.00 13.16 -15.73
CA PRO A 63 -8.62 12.72 -17.07
C PRO A 63 -7.49 13.60 -17.65
N GLY A 64 -6.43 12.96 -18.18
CA GLY A 64 -5.28 13.66 -18.75
C GLY A 64 -4.23 14.15 -17.75
N ALA A 65 -4.49 14.04 -16.43
CA ALA A 65 -3.46 14.26 -15.42
C ALA A 65 -2.54 13.04 -15.28
N ILE A 66 -1.30 13.27 -14.84
CA ILE A 66 -0.37 12.20 -14.50
C ILE A 66 -0.94 11.48 -13.26
N PRO A 67 -1.19 10.16 -13.32
CA PRO A 67 -1.73 9.43 -12.18
C PRO A 67 -0.73 9.43 -11.02
N GLU A 68 -1.24 9.68 -9.81
CA GLU A 68 -0.46 9.56 -8.60
C GLU A 68 -0.26 8.07 -8.29
N LYS A 69 0.99 7.69 -8.02
CA LYS A 69 1.35 6.32 -7.68
C LYS A 69 1.24 6.12 -6.19
N PHE A 70 0.53 5.07 -5.79
CA PHE A 70 0.54 4.60 -4.41
C PHE A 70 1.15 3.21 -4.34
N GLU A 71 2.26 3.12 -3.63
CA GLU A 71 2.97 1.87 -3.37
C GLU A 71 2.44 1.23 -2.08
N PHE A 72 2.28 -0.09 -2.10
CA PHE A 72 1.75 -0.83 -0.98
C PHE A 72 2.35 -2.24 -0.87
N THR A 73 2.35 -2.77 0.35
CA THR A 73 2.75 -4.15 0.65
C THR A 73 1.52 -5.02 0.82
N VAL A 74 1.57 -6.27 0.36
CA VAL A 74 0.57 -7.30 0.65
C VAL A 74 1.24 -8.45 1.37
N ARG A 75 0.67 -8.87 2.51
CA ARG A 75 1.19 -10.02 3.28
C ARG A 75 0.36 -11.29 3.10
N ASP A 76 -0.93 -11.13 2.87
CA ASP A 76 -1.85 -12.25 2.68
C ASP A 76 -1.87 -12.69 1.20
N GLU A 77 -1.50 -13.95 0.96
CA GLU A 77 -1.50 -14.56 -0.38
C GLU A 77 -2.91 -14.62 -0.99
N LEU A 78 -3.98 -14.65 -0.17
CA LEU A 78 -5.35 -14.58 -0.67
C LEU A 78 -5.66 -13.21 -1.26
N VAL A 79 -5.21 -12.15 -0.61
CA VAL A 79 -5.38 -10.77 -1.11
C VAL A 79 -4.56 -10.57 -2.38
N VAL A 80 -3.36 -11.14 -2.47
CA VAL A 80 -2.55 -11.16 -3.70
C VAL A 80 -3.31 -11.80 -4.86
N GLN A 81 -3.97 -12.94 -4.64
CA GLN A 81 -4.77 -13.59 -5.67
C GLN A 81 -5.97 -12.73 -6.09
N GLN A 82 -6.65 -12.10 -5.14
CA GLN A 82 -7.75 -11.17 -5.45
C GLN A 82 -7.26 -9.96 -6.26
N ILE A 83 -6.11 -9.38 -5.91
CA ILE A 83 -5.49 -8.28 -6.65
C ILE A 83 -5.18 -8.71 -8.09
N ASN A 84 -4.59 -9.89 -8.28
CA ASN A 84 -4.29 -10.41 -9.61
C ASN A 84 -5.57 -10.68 -10.42
N ALA A 85 -6.62 -11.21 -9.81
CA ALA A 85 -7.90 -11.46 -10.47
C ALA A 85 -8.62 -10.16 -10.89
N LEU A 86 -8.36 -9.06 -10.20
CA LEU A 86 -8.92 -7.74 -10.47
C LEU A 86 -7.94 -6.81 -11.21
N ALA A 87 -6.80 -7.32 -11.65
CA ALA A 87 -5.81 -6.54 -12.39
C ALA A 87 -6.41 -5.98 -13.69
N GLY A 88 -6.11 -4.71 -13.99
CA GLY A 88 -6.66 -3.98 -15.13
C GLY A 88 -8.08 -3.44 -14.93
N LYS A 89 -8.77 -3.79 -13.83
CA LYS A 89 -10.06 -3.21 -13.47
C LYS A 89 -9.88 -2.01 -12.54
N ARG A 90 -10.91 -1.16 -12.45
CA ARG A 90 -10.99 -0.11 -11.43
C ARG A 90 -11.32 -0.76 -10.09
N VAL A 91 -10.48 -0.53 -9.10
CA VAL A 91 -10.59 -1.17 -7.79
C VAL A 91 -10.46 -0.15 -6.67
N VAL A 92 -10.93 -0.52 -5.49
CA VAL A 92 -10.63 0.16 -4.24
C VAL A 92 -9.83 -0.79 -3.36
N LEU A 93 -8.67 -0.33 -2.90
CA LEU A 93 -7.82 -1.02 -1.95
C LEU A 93 -8.11 -0.50 -0.54
N HIS A 94 -8.31 -1.42 0.39
CA HIS A 94 -8.37 -1.15 1.82
C HIS A 94 -6.97 -1.40 2.40
N TYR A 95 -6.42 -0.42 3.10
CA TYR A 95 -5.07 -0.51 3.67
C TYR A 95 -5.05 -0.15 5.15
N GLN A 96 -4.07 -0.74 5.86
CA GLN A 96 -3.68 -0.40 7.21
C GLN A 96 -2.25 0.13 7.18
N GLN A 97 -2.02 1.30 7.76
CA GLN A 97 -0.70 1.92 7.87
C GLN A 97 -0.05 1.50 9.17
N HIS A 98 1.05 0.77 9.08
CA HIS A 98 1.83 0.31 10.22
C HIS A 98 3.14 1.12 10.27
N LYS A 99 3.36 1.85 11.37
CA LYS A 99 4.55 2.68 11.54
C LYS A 99 5.67 1.93 12.25
N PHE A 100 6.91 2.36 12.01
CA PHE A 100 8.11 1.86 12.69
C PHE A 100 8.42 0.37 12.45
N ILE A 101 8.17 -0.09 11.22
CA ILE A 101 8.51 -1.45 10.80
C ILE A 101 10.04 -1.58 10.84
N PRO A 102 10.58 -2.54 11.61
CA PRO A 102 12.01 -2.55 11.91
C PRO A 102 12.88 -2.97 10.73
N THR A 103 12.33 -3.72 9.76
CA THR A 103 13.08 -4.20 8.60
C THR A 103 12.20 -4.31 7.35
N THR A 104 12.81 -4.23 6.17
CA THR A 104 12.14 -4.44 4.88
C THR A 104 11.73 -5.88 4.62
N CYS A 105 12.15 -6.82 5.48
CA CYS A 105 11.71 -8.22 5.40
C CYS A 105 10.21 -8.40 5.64
N PHE A 106 9.54 -7.42 6.27
CA PHE A 106 8.12 -7.47 6.57
C PHE A 106 7.24 -6.66 5.60
N GLY A 107 7.86 -5.79 4.80
CA GLY A 107 7.23 -4.94 3.80
C GLY A 107 8.16 -3.79 3.44
N GLU A 108 8.17 -3.38 2.18
CA GLU A 108 8.94 -2.21 1.75
C GLU A 108 8.24 -0.89 2.06
N THR A 109 6.92 -0.95 2.25
CA THR A 109 6.09 0.22 2.54
C THR A 109 5.42 0.11 3.92
N GLU A 110 4.99 1.26 4.45
CA GLU A 110 4.19 1.31 5.68
C GLU A 110 2.72 0.92 5.45
N TYR A 111 2.29 0.77 4.19
CA TYR A 111 0.90 0.57 3.82
C TYR A 111 0.64 -0.89 3.47
N PHE A 112 -0.08 -1.59 4.35
CA PHE A 112 -0.45 -2.98 4.17
C PHE A 112 -1.86 -3.09 3.64
N VAL A 113 -2.02 -3.62 2.42
CA VAL A 113 -3.35 -3.86 1.87
C VAL A 113 -3.94 -5.11 2.53
N SER A 114 -5.11 -4.93 3.14
CA SER A 114 -5.88 -5.97 3.81
C SER A 114 -7.06 -6.48 2.96
N GLY A 115 -7.45 -5.74 1.93
CA GLY A 115 -8.55 -6.15 1.05
C GLY A 115 -8.66 -5.33 -0.22
N ILE A 116 -9.42 -5.86 -1.18
CA ILE A 116 -9.67 -5.24 -2.48
C ILE A 116 -11.12 -5.47 -2.90
N ARG A 117 -11.73 -4.45 -3.52
CA ARG A 117 -13.06 -4.54 -4.14
C ARG A 117 -13.08 -3.92 -5.53
N GLU A 118 -13.81 -4.57 -6.44
CA GLU A 118 -14.04 -4.04 -7.79
C GLU A 118 -15.05 -2.89 -7.73
N VAL A 119 -14.72 -1.78 -8.39
CA VAL A 119 -15.67 -0.70 -8.64
C VAL A 119 -16.44 -1.07 -9.90
N ARG A 120 -17.68 -1.54 -9.71
CA ARG A 120 -18.61 -1.68 -10.84
C ARG A 120 -19.13 -0.29 -11.19
N GLU A 121 -18.57 0.31 -12.23
CA GLU A 121 -19.17 1.49 -12.85
C GLU A 121 -20.56 1.04 -13.34
N ALA A 122 -21.64 1.62 -12.80
CA ALA A 122 -22.96 1.45 -13.40
C ALA A 122 -22.87 1.98 -14.84
N PRO A 123 -23.55 1.36 -15.84
CA PRO A 123 -23.61 1.93 -17.17
C PRO A 123 -24.08 3.38 -17.03
N GLN A 124 -23.18 4.33 -17.30
CA GLN A 124 -23.59 5.71 -17.46
C GLN A 124 -24.62 5.66 -18.58
N PRO A 125 -25.90 6.03 -18.32
CA PRO A 125 -26.83 6.12 -19.42
C PRO A 125 -26.17 7.03 -20.45
N ALA A 126 -26.09 6.54 -21.68
CA ALA A 126 -25.61 7.32 -22.83
C ALA A 126 -26.61 8.47 -23.05
N GLY A 127 -26.55 9.46 -22.16
CA GLY A 127 -27.28 10.70 -22.27
C GLY A 127 -26.64 11.51 -23.40
N PRO A 128 -27.45 12.21 -24.21
CA PRO A 128 -26.93 12.95 -25.35
C PRO A 128 -25.95 14.01 -24.84
N LEU A 129 -24.71 13.94 -25.35
CA LEU A 129 -23.70 14.99 -25.34
C LEU A 129 -23.66 15.80 -24.03
N ALA A 130 -22.85 15.35 -23.06
CA ALA A 130 -22.40 16.27 -22.03
C ALA A 130 -21.85 17.54 -22.72
N PRO A 131 -22.31 18.75 -22.36
CA PRO A 131 -21.77 19.97 -22.93
C PRO A 131 -20.25 20.00 -22.69
N PRO A 132 -19.46 20.59 -23.61
CA PRO A 132 -18.01 20.66 -23.45
C PRO A 132 -17.70 21.22 -22.07
N VAL A 133 -16.84 20.51 -21.33
CA VAL A 133 -16.32 20.94 -20.03
C VAL A 133 -15.80 22.38 -20.22
N PRO A 134 -16.35 23.39 -19.50
CA PRO A 134 -15.80 24.73 -19.58
C PRO A 134 -14.34 24.67 -19.15
N GLN A 135 -13.41 25.02 -20.05
CA GLN A 135 -12.02 25.26 -19.67
C GLN A 135 -12.02 26.41 -18.65
N GLN A 136 -11.95 26.06 -17.37
CA GLN A 136 -11.84 27.05 -16.30
C GLN A 136 -10.49 27.75 -16.43
N GLY A 137 -10.55 29.05 -16.74
CA GLY A 137 -9.53 30.01 -16.33
C GLY A 137 -8.41 30.25 -17.32
N GLN A 138 -8.71 30.76 -18.52
CA GLN A 138 -7.75 31.61 -19.19
C GLN A 138 -7.75 32.96 -18.46
N LEU A 139 -6.81 33.13 -17.54
CA LEU A 139 -6.58 34.37 -16.80
C LEU A 139 -6.29 35.47 -17.83
N SER A 140 -7.28 36.32 -18.11
CA SER A 140 -7.05 37.52 -18.92
C SER A 140 -6.13 38.45 -18.14
N GLU A 141 -4.92 38.68 -18.64
CA GLU A 141 -3.97 39.63 -18.08
C GLU A 141 -4.63 41.02 -17.93
N PRO A 142 -4.51 41.68 -16.76
CA PRO A 142 -4.95 43.07 -16.61
C PRO A 142 -4.05 43.97 -17.45
N ARG A 143 -4.70 44.82 -18.26
CA ARG A 143 -4.10 45.85 -19.11
C ARG A 143 -3.37 46.91 -18.29
#